data_AF-A0A2Z7B3E0-F1
#
_entry.id   AF-A0A2Z7B3E0-F1
#
_cell.length_a   1.000
_cell.length_b   1.000
_cell.length_c   1.000
_cell.angle_alpha   90.00
_cell.angle_beta   90.00
_cell.angle_gamma   90.00
#
_symmetry.space_group_name_H-M   'P 1'
#
loop_
_entity.id
_entity.type
_entity.pdbx_description
1 polymer ?
#
loop_
_entity_poly.entity_id
_entity_poly.type
_entity_poly.pdbx_seq_one_letter_code
_entity_poly.pdbx_strand_id
1 'polypeptide(L)'
;FQDLSSRRARFQQLEGSAIDVDFGFSDTGASISSQLVRCVPSVESLSFAKAAVRNFLELGLHQLGETQRLAMISAVSILRASLEFSSDSSLLESVATIFSDSDAAQARSTLLIAKVEDFHHKRRRAEVMEQENSSVRAQIKNLTVEYDANEDEVKRLEEKILEHRAKMASLMDEAESLEKGLLSNRRDTQVVVDEVVSLKEDYGKWVREIQDSDDKQGECLLKWEQLCRLFC
;
A
#
# COMPACT_ATOMS: atom_id res chain seq x y z
N PHE A 1 -1.92 22.03 5.18
CA PHE A 1 -0.56 21.78 4.68
C PHE A 1 0.41 21.17 5.69
N GLN A 2 0.29 21.40 7.02
CA GLN A 2 1.21 20.83 8.04
C GLN A 2 1.21 19.29 8.19
N ASP A 3 0.19 18.57 7.69
CA ASP A 3 0.05 17.11 7.89
C ASP A 3 0.78 16.24 6.82
N LEU A 4 1.14 16.81 5.67
CA LEU A 4 1.65 16.04 4.53
C LEU A 4 3.11 15.59 4.72
N SER A 5 3.93 16.45 5.34
CA SER A 5 5.34 16.15 5.66
C SER A 5 5.46 15.02 6.69
N SER A 6 4.52 14.94 7.66
CA SER A 6 4.47 13.85 8.64
C SER A 6 4.10 12.51 8.01
N ARG A 7 3.29 12.49 6.95
CA ARG A 7 2.90 11.27 6.25
C ARG A 7 4.03 10.70 5.40
N ARG A 8 4.78 11.58 4.71
CA ARG A 8 5.94 11.20 3.88
C ARG A 8 7.04 10.50 4.68
N ALA A 9 7.34 11.01 5.88
CA ALA A 9 8.35 10.44 6.77
C ALA A 9 8.03 9.01 7.23
N ARG A 10 6.73 8.68 7.40
CA ARG A 10 6.30 7.33 7.83
C ARG A 10 6.50 6.28 6.74
N PHE A 11 6.35 6.65 5.46
CA PHE A 11 6.55 5.72 4.34
C PHE A 11 8.02 5.31 4.18
N GLN A 12 8.95 6.24 4.38
CA GLN A 12 10.39 5.98 4.29
C GLN A 12 10.88 5.05 5.42
N GLN A 13 10.24 5.08 6.58
CA GLN A 13 10.62 4.25 7.73
C GLN A 13 10.31 2.75 7.53
N LEU A 14 9.30 2.43 6.71
CA LEU A 14 8.89 1.06 6.39
C LEU A 14 9.83 0.35 5.40
N GLU A 15 10.69 1.11 4.70
CA GLU A 15 11.64 0.59 3.72
C GLU A 15 12.88 -0.07 4.37
N GLY A 16 13.19 0.25 5.64
CA GLY A 16 14.47 -0.12 6.28
C GLY A 16 14.46 -1.30 7.26
N SER A 17 13.33 -1.94 7.55
CA SER A 17 13.24 -2.98 8.59
C SER A 17 13.22 -4.39 7.98
N ALA A 18 14.39 -5.04 7.94
CA ALA A 18 14.54 -6.48 7.71
C ALA A 18 15.19 -7.11 8.95
N ILE A 19 14.58 -8.18 9.50
CA ILE A 19 15.06 -8.87 10.70
C ILE A 19 15.64 -10.22 10.25
N ASP A 20 16.93 -10.42 10.48
CA ASP A 20 17.67 -11.66 10.18
C ASP A 20 17.93 -12.42 11.49
N VAL A 21 17.57 -13.70 11.55
CA VAL A 21 17.79 -14.53 12.76
C VAL A 21 18.33 -15.90 12.39
N ASP A 22 19.54 -16.16 12.87
CA ASP A 22 20.29 -17.41 12.76
C ASP A 22 19.86 -18.43 13.84
N PHE A 23 19.72 -19.70 13.46
CA PHE A 23 19.21 -20.78 14.32
C PHE A 23 20.03 -22.07 14.12
N GLY A 24 21.11 -22.23 14.87
CA GLY A 24 21.77 -23.53 15.02
C GLY A 24 22.09 -23.81 16.47
N PHE A 25 21.89 -25.05 16.96
CA PHE A 25 22.67 -25.69 18.03
C PHE A 25 22.42 -27.21 18.11
N SER A 26 23.40 -27.91 18.68
CA SER A 26 23.75 -29.35 18.61
C SER A 26 23.56 -30.13 19.92
N ASP A 27 23.29 -31.45 19.78
CA ASP A 27 23.48 -32.67 20.63
C ASP A 27 23.34 -32.61 22.19
N THR A 28 23.10 -33.67 22.99
CA THR A 28 23.50 -35.09 22.97
C THR A 28 22.59 -35.89 23.93
N GLY A 29 22.49 -37.22 23.77
CA GLY A 29 21.67 -38.12 24.61
C GLY A 29 22.44 -38.96 25.64
N ALA A 30 21.70 -39.64 26.52
CA ALA A 30 22.16 -40.80 27.31
C ALA A 30 20.94 -41.66 27.78
N SER A 31 21.17 -42.96 28.01
CA SER A 31 20.21 -43.97 28.51
C SER A 31 20.90 -44.90 29.52
N ILE A 32 20.15 -45.57 30.41
CA ILE A 32 20.65 -46.44 31.50
C ILE A 32 19.79 -47.72 31.60
N SER A 33 20.40 -48.86 31.98
CA SER A 33 19.84 -50.24 32.00
C SER A 33 19.65 -50.83 33.41
N SER A 34 18.79 -51.87 33.57
CA SER A 34 18.61 -52.66 34.81
C SER A 34 18.22 -54.13 34.57
N GLN A 35 18.66 -55.02 35.48
CA GLN A 35 18.63 -56.51 35.43
C GLN A 35 17.46 -57.18 36.19
N LEU A 36 17.14 -58.44 35.86
CA LEU A 36 16.18 -59.29 36.61
C LEU A 36 16.53 -60.81 36.62
N VAL A 37 16.08 -61.49 37.68
CA VAL A 37 16.49 -62.76 38.33
C VAL A 37 16.12 -64.07 37.56
N ARG A 38 16.75 -65.20 37.95
CA ARG A 38 16.91 -66.50 37.24
C ARG A 38 16.03 -67.64 37.82
N CYS A 39 15.37 -68.46 36.98
CA CYS A 39 14.66 -69.71 37.35
C CYS A 39 14.86 -70.79 36.27
N VAL A 40 15.21 -72.04 36.61
CA VAL A 40 15.66 -73.12 35.69
C VAL A 40 14.52 -73.78 34.85
N PRO A 41 14.66 -74.06 33.54
CA PRO A 41 13.62 -74.58 32.64
C PRO A 41 13.78 -76.06 32.24
N SER A 42 12.74 -76.66 31.66
CA SER A 42 12.71 -78.06 31.17
C SER A 42 13.28 -78.20 29.74
N VAL A 43 13.65 -79.43 29.33
CA VAL A 43 14.28 -79.71 28.01
C VAL A 43 13.39 -79.35 26.82
N GLU A 44 12.08 -79.56 26.91
CA GLU A 44 11.10 -79.22 25.85
C GLU A 44 10.88 -77.70 25.72
N SER A 45 10.92 -76.98 26.84
CA SER A 45 10.83 -75.51 26.83
C SER A 45 12.05 -74.86 26.18
N LEU A 46 13.21 -75.53 26.23
CA LEU A 46 14.45 -75.08 25.61
C LEU A 46 14.41 -75.13 24.08
N SER A 47 13.96 -76.25 23.51
CA SER A 47 13.89 -76.43 22.05
C SER A 47 12.89 -75.46 21.42
N PHE A 48 11.74 -75.27 22.07
CA PHE A 48 10.74 -74.26 21.70
C PHE A 48 11.32 -72.85 21.73
N ALA A 49 12.02 -72.48 22.81
CA ALA A 49 12.61 -71.15 22.96
C ALA A 49 13.71 -70.87 21.91
N LYS A 50 14.54 -71.87 21.55
CA LYS A 50 15.54 -71.75 20.47
C LYS A 50 14.88 -71.47 19.11
N ALA A 51 13.81 -72.21 18.80
CA ALA A 51 13.08 -72.04 17.55
C ALA A 51 12.36 -70.67 17.48
N ALA A 52 11.72 -70.26 18.58
CA ALA A 52 11.04 -68.98 18.68
C ALA A 52 11.99 -67.79 18.46
N VAL A 53 13.16 -67.78 19.12
CA VAL A 53 14.15 -66.69 18.94
C VAL A 53 14.67 -66.64 17.51
N ARG A 54 14.96 -67.79 16.87
CA ARG A 54 15.37 -67.81 15.45
C ARG A 54 14.31 -67.22 14.53
N ASN A 55 13.06 -67.66 14.68
CA ASN A 55 11.95 -67.16 13.87
C ASN A 55 11.73 -65.64 14.04
N PHE A 56 11.91 -65.11 15.25
CA PHE A 56 11.78 -63.66 15.49
C PHE A 56 12.98 -62.86 14.96
N LEU A 57 14.20 -63.41 15.00
CA LEU A 57 15.39 -62.78 14.43
C LEU A 57 15.29 -62.65 12.89
N GLU A 58 14.67 -63.63 12.22
CA GLU A 58 14.43 -63.58 10.76
C GLU A 58 13.50 -62.43 10.34
N LEU A 59 12.58 -62.01 11.21
CA LEU A 59 11.66 -60.90 10.95
C LEU A 59 12.32 -59.52 11.12
N GLY A 60 13.41 -59.43 11.89
CA GLY A 60 14.10 -58.17 12.16
C GLY A 60 13.38 -57.26 13.17
N LEU A 61 14.15 -56.44 13.88
CA LEU A 61 13.70 -55.66 15.05
C LEU A 61 12.48 -54.73 14.77
N HIS A 62 12.45 -54.14 13.58
CA HIS A 62 11.46 -53.15 13.16
C HIS A 62 10.12 -53.78 12.73
N GLN A 63 10.09 -55.09 12.44
CA GLN A 63 8.86 -55.78 12.00
C GLN A 63 8.19 -56.55 13.14
N LEU A 64 8.91 -56.77 14.25
CA LEU A 64 8.36 -57.42 15.43
C LEU A 64 7.34 -56.51 16.10
N GLY A 65 6.08 -56.94 16.13
CA GLY A 65 5.03 -56.31 16.93
C GLY A 65 5.23 -56.57 18.43
N GLU A 66 4.56 -55.79 19.28
CA GLU A 66 4.74 -55.84 20.73
C GLU A 66 4.54 -57.24 21.33
N THR A 67 3.53 -57.98 20.86
CA THR A 67 3.29 -59.39 21.25
C THR A 67 4.46 -60.32 20.89
N GLN A 68 5.09 -60.09 19.74
CA GLN A 68 6.23 -60.89 19.27
C GLN A 68 7.50 -60.54 20.03
N ARG A 69 7.70 -59.25 20.38
CA ARG A 69 8.81 -58.79 21.23
C ARG A 69 8.70 -59.36 22.65
N LEU A 70 7.50 -59.34 23.24
CA LEU A 70 7.24 -59.95 24.55
C LEU A 70 7.45 -61.47 24.53
N ALA A 71 7.02 -62.16 23.48
CA ALA A 71 7.28 -63.58 23.28
C ALA A 71 8.78 -63.88 23.14
N MET A 72 9.53 -63.01 22.45
CA MET A 72 10.98 -63.12 22.32
C MET A 72 11.70 -62.90 23.66
N ILE A 73 11.30 -61.89 24.46
CA ILE A 73 11.84 -61.66 25.82
C ILE A 73 11.58 -62.87 26.72
N SER A 74 10.39 -63.47 26.62
CA SER A 74 10.02 -64.69 27.36
C SER A 74 10.88 -65.89 26.94
N ALA A 75 11.03 -66.14 25.63
CA ALA A 75 11.88 -67.21 25.10
C ALA A 75 13.36 -67.03 25.50
N VAL A 76 13.87 -65.79 25.42
CA VAL A 76 15.23 -65.44 25.87
C VAL A 76 15.40 -65.68 27.38
N SER A 77 14.37 -65.40 28.18
CA SER A 77 14.37 -65.68 29.63
C SER A 77 14.44 -67.18 29.93
N ILE A 78 13.76 -68.02 29.14
CA ILE A 78 13.83 -69.49 29.21
C ILE A 78 15.23 -69.98 28.81
N LEU A 79 15.80 -69.46 27.72
CA LEU A 79 17.16 -69.84 27.29
C LEU A 79 18.21 -69.49 28.34
N ARG A 80 18.13 -68.28 28.91
CA ARG A 80 19.06 -67.77 29.94
C ARG A 80 19.09 -68.62 31.21
N ALA A 81 17.99 -69.28 31.50
CA ALA A 81 17.84 -70.12 32.67
C ALA A 81 18.44 -71.53 32.51
N SER A 82 18.76 -71.93 31.27
CA SER A 82 19.42 -73.20 30.96
C SER A 82 20.93 -73.15 31.19
N LEU A 83 21.49 -74.28 31.65
CA LEU A 83 22.93 -74.44 31.90
C LEU A 83 23.77 -74.28 30.63
N GLU A 84 23.21 -74.64 29.45
CA GLU A 84 23.88 -74.56 28.14
C GLU A 84 24.15 -73.13 27.65
N PHE A 85 23.32 -72.16 28.07
CA PHE A 85 23.38 -70.77 27.58
C PHE A 85 23.89 -69.80 28.65
N SER A 86 24.37 -70.34 29.78
CA SER A 86 24.88 -69.53 30.89
C SER A 86 26.14 -68.72 30.52
N SER A 87 26.93 -69.17 29.53
CA SER A 87 28.16 -68.49 29.09
C SER A 87 27.90 -67.29 28.16
N ASP A 88 26.78 -67.27 27.42
CA ASP A 88 26.38 -66.19 26.50
C ASP A 88 25.36 -65.22 27.13
N SER A 89 25.32 -65.20 28.47
CA SER A 89 24.31 -64.50 29.27
C SER A 89 24.23 -62.99 29.02
N SER A 90 25.34 -62.34 28.64
CA SER A 90 25.40 -60.89 28.40
C SER A 90 24.60 -60.44 27.15
N LEU A 91 24.59 -61.25 26.10
CA LEU A 91 23.81 -60.99 24.87
C LEU A 91 22.32 -61.26 25.07
N LEU A 92 21.98 -62.30 25.85
CA LEU A 92 20.59 -62.58 26.22
C LEU A 92 20.04 -61.52 27.20
N GLU A 93 20.89 -60.95 28.05
CA GLU A 93 20.54 -59.88 28.98
C GLU A 93 20.27 -58.54 28.28
N SER A 94 20.88 -58.30 27.12
CA SER A 94 20.70 -57.06 26.36
C SER A 94 19.47 -57.02 25.45
N VAL A 95 18.73 -58.12 25.27
CA VAL A 95 17.55 -58.14 24.37
C VAL A 95 16.45 -57.19 24.84
N ALA A 96 16.16 -57.16 26.14
CA ALA A 96 15.18 -56.24 26.71
C ALA A 96 15.61 -54.77 26.58
N THR A 97 16.91 -54.50 26.74
CA THR A 97 17.47 -53.15 26.56
C THR A 97 17.45 -52.74 25.10
N ILE A 98 17.74 -53.65 24.16
CA ILE A 98 17.68 -53.39 22.71
C ILE A 98 16.26 -53.01 22.28
N PHE A 99 15.22 -53.71 22.77
CA PHE A 99 13.84 -53.34 22.48
C PHE A 99 13.46 -51.99 23.08
N SER A 100 13.84 -51.74 24.33
CA SER A 100 13.60 -50.45 25.01
C SER A 100 14.29 -49.29 24.28
N ASP A 101 15.54 -49.49 23.86
CA ASP A 101 16.31 -48.51 23.09
C ASP A 101 15.71 -48.30 21.69
N SER A 102 15.20 -49.36 21.05
CA SER A 102 14.49 -49.28 19.78
C SER A 102 13.19 -48.47 19.89
N ASP A 103 12.40 -48.67 20.94
CA ASP A 103 11.17 -47.92 21.18
C ASP A 103 11.46 -46.46 21.50
N ALA A 104 12.49 -46.20 22.32
CA ALA A 104 12.96 -44.85 22.60
C ALA A 104 13.48 -44.16 21.32
N ALA A 105 14.22 -44.87 20.48
CA ALA A 105 14.71 -44.35 19.20
C ALA A 105 13.56 -44.08 18.22
N GLN A 106 12.57 -44.96 18.14
CA GLN A 106 11.39 -44.77 17.29
C GLN A 106 10.55 -43.58 17.76
N ALA A 107 10.27 -43.46 19.07
CA ALA A 107 9.55 -42.33 19.63
C ALA A 107 10.29 -41.00 19.37
N ARG A 108 11.63 -41.01 19.53
CA ARG A 108 12.47 -39.84 19.19
C ARG A 108 12.41 -39.52 17.70
N SER A 109 12.46 -40.52 16.82
CA SER A 109 12.36 -40.33 15.38
C SER A 109 11.03 -39.68 14.98
N THR A 110 9.91 -40.21 15.48
CA THR A 110 8.56 -39.65 15.24
C THR A 110 8.46 -38.22 15.75
N LEU A 111 8.97 -37.93 16.95
CA LEU A 111 9.00 -36.57 17.50
C LEU A 111 9.82 -35.60 16.63
N LEU A 112 10.97 -36.04 16.13
CA LEU A 112 11.83 -35.22 15.28
C LEU A 112 11.20 -34.95 13.92
N ILE A 113 10.54 -35.95 13.30
CA ILE A 113 9.79 -35.78 12.06
C ILE A 113 8.70 -34.71 12.25
N ALA A 114 7.91 -34.80 13.31
CA ALA A 114 6.88 -33.81 13.62
C ALA A 114 7.46 -32.39 13.82
N LYS A 115 8.60 -32.25 14.50
CA LYS A 115 9.29 -30.96 14.67
C LYS A 115 9.80 -30.39 13.34
N VAL A 116 10.36 -31.24 12.47
CA VAL A 116 10.83 -30.84 11.14
C VAL A 116 9.67 -30.38 10.25
N GLU A 117 8.53 -31.08 10.30
CA GLU A 117 7.32 -30.70 9.58
C GLU A 117 6.74 -29.36 10.07
N ASP A 118 6.68 -29.13 11.39
CA ASP A 118 6.27 -27.85 11.99
C ASP A 118 7.20 -26.70 11.57
N PHE A 119 8.53 -26.94 11.58
CA PHE A 119 9.50 -25.97 11.08
C PHE A 119 9.24 -25.64 9.60
N HIS A 120 9.08 -26.64 8.74
CA HIS A 120 8.78 -26.41 7.33
C HIS A 120 7.47 -25.66 7.10
N HIS A 121 6.44 -25.94 7.90
CA HIS A 121 5.18 -25.19 7.87
C HIS A 121 5.39 -23.71 8.22
N LYS A 122 6.09 -23.44 9.33
CA LYS A 122 6.42 -22.07 9.76
C LYS A 122 7.26 -21.33 8.74
N ARG A 123 8.28 -21.98 8.14
CA ARG A 123 9.12 -21.40 7.11
C ARG A 123 8.31 -20.99 5.88
N ARG A 124 7.45 -21.87 5.35
CA ARG A 124 6.56 -21.55 4.22
C ARG A 124 5.67 -20.35 4.53
N ARG A 125 5.14 -20.27 5.76
CA ARG A 125 4.34 -19.11 6.18
C ARG A 125 5.14 -17.82 6.20
N ALA A 126 6.40 -17.85 6.66
CA ALA A 126 7.29 -16.69 6.64
C ALA A 126 7.61 -16.24 5.20
N GLU A 127 7.86 -17.18 4.29
CA GLU A 127 8.09 -16.89 2.86
C GLU A 127 6.89 -16.18 2.22
N VAL A 128 5.66 -16.62 2.49
CA VAL A 128 4.44 -15.95 1.99
C VAL A 128 4.32 -14.53 2.56
N MET A 129 4.56 -14.35 3.86
CA MET A 129 4.51 -13.02 4.48
C MET A 129 5.58 -12.08 3.90
N GLU A 130 6.78 -12.57 3.59
CA GLU A 130 7.83 -11.74 2.98
C GLU A 130 7.47 -11.35 1.53
N GLN A 131 6.82 -12.25 0.79
CA GLN A 131 6.30 -11.94 -0.54
C GLN A 131 5.19 -10.88 -0.49
N GLU A 132 4.25 -11.00 0.45
CA GLU A 132 3.21 -10.00 0.70
C GLU A 132 3.82 -8.64 1.10
N ASN A 133 4.81 -8.63 2.02
CA ASN A 133 5.53 -7.42 2.41
C ASN A 133 6.22 -6.76 1.21
N SER A 134 6.85 -7.55 0.33
CA SER A 134 7.49 -7.05 -0.88
C SER A 134 6.48 -6.42 -1.84
N SER A 135 5.31 -7.05 -2.01
CA SER A 135 4.21 -6.51 -2.81
C SER A 135 3.68 -5.18 -2.26
N VAL A 136 3.44 -5.11 -0.95
CA VAL A 136 2.98 -3.88 -0.28
C VAL A 136 4.02 -2.77 -0.39
N ARG A 137 5.31 -3.07 -0.20
CA ARG A 137 6.40 -2.10 -0.38
C ARG A 137 6.43 -1.53 -1.81
N ALA A 138 6.23 -2.37 -2.83
CA ALA A 138 6.13 -1.92 -4.22
C ALA A 138 4.93 -1.01 -4.47
N GLN A 139 3.75 -1.32 -3.91
CA GLN A 139 2.56 -0.48 -4.01
C GLN A 139 2.77 0.88 -3.34
N ILE A 140 3.37 0.91 -2.15
CA ILE A 140 3.70 2.15 -1.44
C ILE A 140 4.61 3.03 -2.30
N LYS A 141 5.63 2.43 -2.93
CA LYS A 141 6.55 3.15 -3.81
C LYS A 141 5.83 3.78 -5.01
N ASN A 142 4.96 3.03 -5.67
CA ASN A 142 4.18 3.54 -6.80
C ASN A 142 3.26 4.70 -6.38
N LEU A 143 2.53 4.55 -5.27
CA LEU A 143 1.66 5.60 -4.73
C LEU A 143 2.45 6.85 -4.32
N THR A 144 3.68 6.68 -3.82
CA THR A 144 4.55 7.82 -3.47
C THR A 144 4.92 8.63 -4.71
N VAL A 145 5.25 7.96 -5.82
CA VAL A 145 5.57 8.63 -7.10
C VAL A 145 4.36 9.39 -7.64
N GLU A 146 3.17 8.77 -7.63
CA GLU A 146 1.93 9.44 -8.07
C GLU A 146 1.58 10.64 -7.17
N TYR A 147 1.78 10.50 -5.85
CA TYR A 147 1.57 11.59 -4.92
C TYR A 147 2.48 12.79 -5.22
N ASP A 148 3.77 12.54 -5.44
CA ASP A 148 4.75 13.59 -5.74
C ASP A 148 4.39 14.32 -7.05
N ALA A 149 4.00 13.59 -8.10
CA ALA A 149 3.56 14.18 -9.36
C ALA A 149 2.30 15.06 -9.20
N ASN A 150 1.35 14.61 -8.37
CA ASN A 150 0.15 15.39 -8.06
C ASN A 150 0.47 16.64 -7.23
N GLU A 151 1.42 16.56 -6.30
CA GLU A 151 1.87 17.72 -5.52
C GLU A 151 2.43 18.82 -6.44
N ASP A 152 3.22 18.45 -7.45
CA ASP A 152 3.77 19.38 -8.42
C ASP A 152 2.68 20.00 -9.32
N GLU A 153 1.69 19.20 -9.73
CA GLU A 153 0.54 19.71 -10.50
C GLU A 153 -0.32 20.68 -9.69
N VAL A 154 -0.53 20.42 -8.40
CA VAL A 154 -1.22 21.34 -7.50
C VAL A 154 -0.49 22.68 -7.40
N LYS A 155 0.83 22.68 -7.20
CA LYS A 155 1.65 23.92 -7.18
C LYS A 155 1.48 24.71 -8.47
N ARG A 156 1.54 24.03 -9.62
CA ARG A 156 1.35 24.64 -10.94
C ARG A 156 -0.04 25.26 -11.12
N LEU A 157 -1.08 24.64 -10.56
CA LEU A 157 -2.44 25.19 -10.57
C LEU A 157 -2.61 26.38 -9.64
N GLU A 158 -1.97 26.37 -8.47
CA GLU A 158 -1.97 27.49 -7.53
C GLU A 158 -1.35 28.75 -8.17
N GLU A 159 -0.23 28.61 -8.88
CA GLU A 159 0.39 29.71 -9.64
C GLU A 159 -0.56 30.29 -10.70
N LYS A 160 -1.23 29.44 -11.47
CA LYS A 160 -2.21 29.88 -12.48
C LYS A 160 -3.39 30.62 -11.86
N ILE A 161 -3.87 30.18 -10.69
CA ILE A 161 -4.94 30.85 -9.96
C ILE A 161 -4.50 32.26 -9.55
N LEU A 162 -3.27 32.41 -9.06
CA LEU A 162 -2.73 33.72 -8.69
C LEU A 162 -2.60 34.64 -9.92
N GLU A 163 -2.10 34.12 -11.05
CA GLU A 163 -2.00 34.87 -12.30
C GLU A 163 -3.39 35.36 -12.78
N HIS A 164 -4.38 34.47 -12.78
CA HIS A 164 -5.74 34.82 -13.18
C HIS A 164 -6.37 35.86 -12.25
N ARG A 165 -6.14 35.78 -10.94
CA ARG A 165 -6.60 36.78 -9.98
C ARG A 165 -5.97 38.15 -10.25
N ALA A 166 -4.68 38.20 -10.55
CA ALA A 166 -3.99 39.44 -10.88
C ALA A 166 -4.54 40.07 -12.18
N LYS A 167 -4.77 39.26 -13.22
CA LYS A 167 -5.41 39.72 -14.47
C LYS A 167 -6.81 40.26 -14.23
N MET A 168 -7.60 39.58 -13.41
CA MET A 168 -8.96 40.01 -13.08
C MET A 168 -8.96 41.34 -12.32
N ALA A 169 -8.05 41.54 -11.37
CA ALA A 169 -7.90 42.83 -10.68
C ALA A 169 -7.58 43.96 -11.67
N SER A 170 -6.62 43.76 -12.57
CA SER A 170 -6.27 44.76 -13.60
C SER A 170 -7.45 45.11 -14.52
N LEU A 171 -8.26 44.12 -14.91
CA LEU A 171 -9.45 44.36 -15.74
C LEU A 171 -10.53 45.15 -14.99
N MET A 172 -10.68 44.90 -13.69
CA MET A 172 -11.61 45.66 -12.86
C MET A 172 -11.17 47.13 -12.71
N ASP A 173 -9.88 47.37 -12.52
CA ASP A 173 -9.32 48.72 -12.44
C ASP A 173 -9.51 49.49 -13.77
N GLU A 174 -9.28 48.81 -14.90
CA GLU A 174 -9.51 49.38 -16.23
C GLU A 174 -10.99 49.70 -16.47
N ALA A 175 -11.90 48.78 -16.09
CA ALA A 175 -13.33 48.99 -16.20
C ALA A 175 -13.81 50.19 -15.36
N GLU A 176 -13.33 50.35 -14.13
CA GLU A 176 -13.65 51.48 -13.26
C GLU A 176 -13.14 52.81 -13.86
N SER A 177 -11.94 52.80 -14.46
CA SER A 177 -11.38 53.95 -15.16
C SER A 177 -12.26 54.37 -16.36
N LEU A 178 -12.67 53.40 -17.18
CA LEU A 178 -13.55 53.64 -18.32
C LEU A 178 -14.93 54.16 -17.89
N GLU A 179 -15.51 53.62 -16.81
CA GLU A 179 -16.77 54.10 -16.25
C GLU A 179 -16.68 55.57 -15.83
N LYS A 180 -15.63 55.95 -15.10
CA LYS A 180 -15.36 57.35 -14.72
C LYS A 180 -15.24 58.25 -15.95
N GLY A 181 -14.54 57.79 -16.99
CA GLY A 181 -14.41 58.48 -18.27
C GLY A 181 -15.76 58.72 -18.95
N LEU A 182 -16.61 57.69 -19.03
CA LEU A 182 -17.96 57.79 -19.60
C LEU A 182 -18.85 58.76 -18.81
N LEU A 183 -18.81 58.72 -17.48
CA LEU A 183 -19.58 59.64 -16.64
C LEU A 183 -19.11 61.10 -16.77
N SER A 184 -17.82 61.33 -17.00
CA SER A 184 -17.30 62.66 -17.30
C SER A 184 -17.81 63.15 -18.66
N ASN A 185 -17.60 62.36 -19.71
CA ASN A 185 -18.02 62.72 -21.07
C ASN A 185 -19.53 62.97 -21.15
N ARG A 186 -20.34 62.17 -20.44
CA ARG A 186 -21.79 62.39 -20.35
C ARG A 186 -22.15 63.76 -19.77
N ARG A 187 -21.42 64.22 -18.74
CA ARG A 187 -21.64 65.55 -18.16
C ARG A 187 -21.27 66.64 -19.15
N ASP A 188 -20.12 66.50 -19.82
CA ASP A 188 -19.66 67.49 -20.82
C ASP A 188 -20.63 67.57 -22.01
N THR A 189 -21.11 66.41 -22.49
CA THR A 189 -22.13 66.33 -23.53
C THR A 189 -23.43 67.01 -23.10
N GLN A 190 -23.87 66.84 -21.85
CA GLN A 190 -25.08 67.49 -21.35
C GLN A 190 -24.94 69.02 -21.37
N VAL A 191 -23.78 69.55 -20.97
CA VAL A 191 -23.51 70.99 -21.02
C VAL A 191 -23.63 71.52 -22.45
N VAL A 192 -23.02 70.85 -23.42
CA VAL A 192 -23.11 71.24 -24.84
C VAL A 192 -24.55 71.13 -25.36
N VAL A 193 -25.28 70.09 -24.98
CA VAL A 193 -26.70 69.94 -25.35
C VAL A 193 -27.54 71.08 -24.79
N ASP A 194 -27.35 71.45 -23.52
CA ASP A 194 -28.07 72.55 -22.88
C ASP A 194 -27.75 73.89 -23.57
N GLU A 195 -26.49 74.12 -23.96
CA GLU A 195 -26.06 75.28 -24.73
C GLU A 195 -26.76 75.33 -26.10
N VAL A 196 -26.75 74.23 -26.85
CA VAL A 196 -27.43 74.11 -28.16
C VAL A 196 -28.93 74.33 -28.04
N VAL A 197 -29.56 73.83 -26.97
CA VAL A 197 -31.00 74.04 -26.72
C VAL A 197 -31.29 75.52 -26.49
N SER A 198 -30.44 76.23 -25.74
CA SER A 198 -30.61 77.68 -25.52
C SER A 198 -30.47 78.48 -26.83
N LEU A 199 -29.46 78.16 -27.65
CA LEU A 199 -29.21 78.80 -28.94
C LEU A 199 -30.32 78.55 -29.97
N LYS A 200 -31.05 77.44 -29.86
CA LYS A 200 -32.14 77.09 -30.79
C LYS A 200 -33.23 78.16 -30.81
N GLU A 201 -33.58 78.72 -29.66
CA GLU A 201 -34.63 79.75 -29.56
C GLU A 201 -34.18 81.06 -30.22
N ASP A 202 -32.93 81.47 -29.95
CA ASP A 202 -32.31 82.64 -30.56
C ASP A 202 -32.14 82.48 -32.07
N TYR A 203 -31.76 81.30 -32.54
CA TYR A 203 -31.65 81.00 -33.96
C TYR A 203 -32.97 81.25 -34.71
N GLY A 204 -34.10 80.77 -34.15
CA GLY A 204 -35.43 81.00 -34.75
C GLY A 204 -35.83 82.48 -34.78
N LYS A 205 -35.29 83.30 -33.87
CA LYS A 205 -35.44 84.76 -33.91
C LYS A 205 -34.54 85.38 -34.98
N TRP A 206 -33.26 85.04 -35.00
CA TRP A 206 -32.30 85.54 -35.99
C TRP A 206 -32.73 85.23 -37.42
N VAL A 207 -33.24 84.02 -37.68
CA VAL A 207 -33.75 83.64 -39.02
C VAL A 207 -34.92 84.53 -39.46
N ARG A 208 -35.84 84.87 -38.55
CA ARG A 208 -36.97 85.78 -38.86
C ARG A 208 -36.50 87.21 -39.08
N GLU A 209 -35.56 87.69 -38.27
CA GLU A 209 -34.98 89.03 -38.43
C GLU A 209 -34.23 89.18 -39.75
N ILE A 210 -33.49 88.15 -40.19
CA ILE A 210 -32.84 88.12 -41.50
C ILE A 210 -33.89 88.19 -42.61
N GLN A 211 -34.95 87.37 -42.55
CA GLN A 211 -35.99 87.37 -43.57
C GLN A 211 -36.72 88.73 -43.67
N ASP A 212 -37.12 89.32 -42.54
CA ASP A 212 -37.76 90.64 -42.51
C ASP A 212 -36.82 91.74 -43.05
N SER A 213 -35.52 91.64 -42.76
CA SER A 213 -34.51 92.55 -43.32
C SER A 213 -34.38 92.40 -44.84
N ASP A 214 -34.32 91.17 -45.34
CA ASP A 214 -34.22 90.87 -46.78
C ASP A 214 -35.47 91.36 -47.54
N ASP A 215 -36.67 91.13 -46.99
CA ASP A 215 -37.94 91.59 -47.56
C ASP A 215 -37.98 93.12 -47.66
N LYS A 216 -37.62 93.83 -46.58
CA LYS A 216 -37.51 95.30 -46.57
C LYS A 216 -36.47 95.82 -47.56
N GLN A 217 -35.34 95.14 -47.69
CA GLN A 217 -34.31 95.52 -48.66
C GLN A 217 -34.84 95.35 -50.10
N GLY A 218 -35.57 94.26 -50.38
CA GLY A 218 -36.24 94.04 -51.67
C GLY A 218 -37.25 95.14 -52.01
N GLU A 219 -38.06 95.58 -51.04
CA GLU A 219 -38.97 96.72 -51.24
C GLU A 219 -38.25 98.03 -51.56
N CYS A 220 -37.13 98.30 -50.86
CA CYS A 220 -36.31 99.48 -51.14
C CYS A 220 -35.74 99.47 -52.56
N LEU A 221 -35.24 98.31 -53.02
CA LEU A 221 -34.74 98.15 -54.38
C LEU A 221 -35.84 98.35 -55.43
N LEU A 222 -37.04 97.82 -55.20
CA LEU A 222 -38.19 98.03 -56.09
C LEU A 222 -38.60 99.51 -56.17
N LYS A 223 -38.67 100.21 -55.05
CA LYS A 223 -38.95 101.66 -55.01
C LYS A 223 -37.88 102.45 -55.76
N TRP A 224 -36.62 102.07 -55.61
CA TRP A 224 -35.51 102.68 -56.33
C TRP A 224 -35.63 102.47 -57.84
N GLU A 225 -35.93 101.25 -58.30
CA GLU A 225 -36.17 100.98 -59.73
C GLU A 225 -37.36 101.78 -60.29
N GLN A 226 -38.46 101.90 -59.53
CA GLN A 226 -39.61 102.72 -59.92
C GLN A 226 -39.23 104.20 -60.08
N LEU A 227 -38.44 104.75 -59.15
CA LEU A 227 -37.91 106.10 -59.26
C LEU A 227 -37.04 106.25 -60.52
N CYS A 228 -36.10 105.34 -60.77
CA CYS A 228 -35.29 105.37 -61.99
C CYS A 228 -36.13 105.37 -63.28
N ARG A 229 -37.24 104.61 -63.32
CA ARG A 229 -38.17 104.61 -64.47
C ARG A 229 -38.96 105.91 -64.64
N LEU A 230 -39.13 106.70 -63.60
CA LEU A 230 -39.83 107.99 -63.66
C LEU A 230 -38.92 109.14 -64.14
N PHE A 231 -37.60 109.00 -64.00
CA PHE A 231 -36.61 110.02 -64.31
C PHE A 231 -35.74 109.70 -65.55
N CYS A 232 -36.00 108.58 -66.24
CA CYS A 232 -35.48 108.22 -67.55
C CYS A 232 -36.59 108.32 -68.60
#